data_AF-A0A6B0UDK8-F1
#
_entry.id   AF-A0A6B0UDK8-F1
#
_cell.length_a   1.000
_cell.length_b   1.000
_cell.length_c   1.000
_cell.angle_alpha   90.00
_cell.angle_beta   90.00
_cell.angle_gamma   90.00
#
_symmetry.space_group_name_H-M   'P 1'
#
loop_
_entity.id
_entity.type
_entity.pdbx_description
1 polymer ?
#
loop_
_entity_poly.entity_id
_entity_poly.type
_entity_poly.pdbx_seq_one_letter_code
_entity_poly.pdbx_strand_id
1 'polypeptide(L)'
;MSVSFRFFVLSCMLLYVVSAETLPDFEVAYPKLLESRGVRGEKVLHIKDGLTLQLEKTSVLSENFILTDSSSGKSVVTQMNGKVLEQTLYHDKKNT
;
A
#
# COMPACT_ATOMS: atom_id res chain seq x y z
N MET A 1 31.35 15.44 -41.81
CA MET A 1 29.97 15.20 -41.33
C MET A 1 29.06 16.27 -41.90
N SER A 2 28.02 15.86 -42.65
CA SER A 2 27.07 16.79 -43.28
C SER A 2 26.24 17.54 -42.23
N VAL A 3 25.93 18.81 -42.51
CA VAL A 3 25.07 19.67 -41.67
C VAL A 3 23.72 18.99 -41.38
N SER A 4 23.19 18.25 -42.35
CA SER A 4 21.93 17.49 -42.24
C SER A 4 21.97 16.42 -41.13
N PHE A 5 23.12 15.77 -40.94
CA PHE A 5 23.29 14.76 -39.88
C PHE A 5 23.25 15.41 -38.49
N ARG A 6 23.81 16.61 -38.35
CA ARG A 6 23.79 17.35 -37.08
C ARG A 6 22.37 17.77 -36.70
N PHE A 7 21.57 18.22 -37.67
CA PHE A 7 20.16 18.54 -37.45
C PHE A 7 19.32 17.33 -37.06
N PHE A 8 19.58 16.17 -37.68
CA PHE A 8 18.89 14.93 -37.32
C PHE A 8 19.18 14.52 -35.87
N VAL A 9 20.44 14.54 -35.45
CA VAL A 9 20.83 14.22 -34.07
C VAL A 9 20.21 15.21 -33.08
N LEU A 10 20.23 16.51 -33.40
CA LEU A 10 19.64 17.55 -32.54
C LEU A 10 18.12 17.39 -32.43
N SER A 11 17.45 17.03 -33.52
CA SER A 11 16.02 16.74 -33.55
C SER A 11 15.67 15.51 -32.71
N CYS A 12 16.41 14.42 -32.84
CA CYS A 12 16.23 13.23 -32.00
C CYS A 12 16.43 13.54 -30.51
N MET A 13 17.44 14.35 -30.17
CA MET A 13 17.69 14.73 -28.79
C MET A 13 16.56 15.58 -28.20
N LEU A 14 16.01 16.52 -28.98
CA LEU A 14 14.86 17.33 -28.57
C LEU A 14 13.59 16.49 -28.37
N LEU A 15 13.33 15.52 -29.25
CA LEU A 15 12.21 14.59 -29.11
C LEU A 15 12.34 13.72 -27.86
N TYR A 16 13.56 13.27 -27.54
CA TYR A 16 13.84 12.47 -26.33
C TYR A 16 13.59 13.25 -25.03
N VAL A 17 13.93 14.55 -25.01
CA VAL A 17 13.66 15.44 -23.87
C VAL A 17 12.16 15.69 -23.71
N VAL A 18 11.40 15.80 -24.81
CA VAL A 18 9.94 15.96 -24.78
C VAL A 18 9.23 14.68 -24.32
N SER A 19 9.80 13.51 -24.58
CA SER A 19 9.29 12.23 -24.06
C SER A 19 9.70 11.94 -22.62
N ALA A 20 10.35 12.87 -21.92
CA ALA A 20 10.63 12.73 -20.49
C ALA A 20 9.29 12.56 -19.76
N GLU A 21 9.10 11.38 -19.18
CA GLU A 21 7.85 11.00 -18.54
C GLU A 21 7.45 12.04 -17.49
N THR A 22 6.24 12.57 -17.61
CA THR A 22 5.64 13.43 -16.60
C THR A 22 5.65 12.66 -15.29
N LEU A 23 6.16 13.27 -14.21
CA LEU A 23 6.11 12.70 -12.87
C LEU A 23 4.70 12.15 -12.60
N PRO A 24 4.57 10.94 -12.03
CA PRO A 24 3.26 10.38 -11.74
C PRO A 24 2.49 11.38 -10.89
N ASP A 25 1.24 11.62 -11.25
CA ASP A 25 0.37 12.54 -10.54
C ASP A 25 0.23 12.03 -9.10
N PHE A 26 0.88 12.71 -8.15
CA PHE A 26 0.92 12.28 -6.76
C PHE A 26 -0.38 12.68 -6.09
N GLU A 27 -1.34 11.76 -6.06
CA GLU A 27 -2.62 11.97 -5.38
C GLU A 27 -2.44 11.81 -3.86
N VAL A 28 -2.63 12.90 -3.12
CA VAL A 28 -2.58 12.90 -1.65
C VAL A 28 -3.96 12.57 -1.09
N ALA A 29 -4.04 11.53 -0.27
CA ALA A 29 -5.26 11.16 0.46
C ALA A 29 -5.23 11.73 1.90
N TYR A 30 -6.42 11.96 2.48
CA TYR A 30 -6.59 12.33 3.89
C TYR A 30 -7.50 11.33 4.59
N PRO A 31 -6.95 10.19 5.03
CA PRO A 31 -7.75 9.11 5.58
C PRO A 31 -8.47 9.51 6.86
N LYS A 32 -9.72 9.08 7.01
CA LYS A 32 -10.53 9.24 8.21
C LYS A 32 -10.98 7.87 8.68
N LEU A 33 -10.70 7.56 9.94
CA LEU A 33 -11.18 6.35 10.59
C LEU A 33 -12.40 6.69 11.45
N LEU A 34 -13.53 6.05 11.14
CA LEU A 34 -14.78 6.21 11.85
C LEU A 34 -15.08 4.91 12.60
N GLU A 35 -15.36 5.03 13.90
CA GLU A 35 -15.71 3.87 14.73
C GLU A 35 -17.22 3.75 14.86
N SER A 36 -17.74 2.53 14.69
CA SER A 36 -19.16 2.24 14.88
C SER A 36 -19.51 2.34 16.37
N ARG A 37 -20.73 2.80 16.67
CA ARG A 37 -21.31 2.77 18.03
C ARG A 37 -21.85 1.38 18.41
N GLY A 38 -21.73 0.39 17.53
CA GLY A 38 -22.15 -0.99 17.78
C GLY A 38 -21.15 -1.77 18.63
N VAL A 39 -21.61 -2.85 19.26
CA VAL A 39 -20.80 -3.70 20.15
C VAL A 39 -19.71 -4.52 19.44
N ARG A 40 -19.76 -4.62 18.10
CA ARG A 40 -18.86 -5.45 17.29
C ARG A 40 -17.50 -4.81 16.98
N GLY A 41 -17.32 -3.53 17.32
CA GLY A 41 -16.05 -2.82 17.08
C GLY A 41 -15.72 -2.62 15.60
N GLU A 42 -16.75 -2.61 14.73
CA GLU A 42 -16.62 -2.34 13.30
C GLU A 42 -16.10 -0.91 13.06
N LYS A 43 -15.24 -0.73 12.07
CA LYS A 43 -14.72 0.59 11.68
C LYS A 43 -14.90 0.85 10.19
N VAL A 44 -14.96 2.11 9.81
CA VAL A 44 -14.96 2.53 8.41
C VAL A 44 -13.74 3.39 8.17
N LEU A 45 -12.88 2.96 7.25
CA LEU A 45 -11.72 3.74 6.82
C LEU A 45 -12.04 4.39 5.48
N HIS A 46 -12.30 5.69 5.52
CA HIS A 46 -12.49 6.50 4.32
C HIS A 46 -11.13 7.06 3.91
N ILE A 47 -10.59 6.61 2.77
CA ILE A 47 -9.26 7.03 2.31
C ILE A 47 -9.38 8.27 1.42
N LYS A 48 -10.30 8.19 0.44
CA LYS A 48 -10.67 9.27 -0.47
C LYS A 48 -12.03 9.00 -1.09
N ASP A 49 -12.54 9.94 -1.88
CA ASP A 49 -13.77 9.75 -2.64
C ASP A 49 -13.68 8.50 -3.53
N GLY A 50 -14.69 7.64 -3.44
CA GLY A 50 -14.74 6.36 -4.15
C GLY A 50 -13.91 5.23 -3.53
N LEU A 51 -13.08 5.47 -2.49
CA LEU A 51 -12.30 4.44 -1.81
C LEU A 51 -12.55 4.43 -0.31
N THR A 52 -13.39 3.49 0.13
CA THR A 52 -13.75 3.30 1.54
C THR A 52 -13.74 1.81 1.89
N LEU A 53 -13.10 1.47 3.00
CA LEU A 53 -13.00 0.11 3.52
C LEU A 53 -13.93 -0.08 4.71
N GLN A 54 -14.53 -1.26 4.82
CA GLN A 54 -15.35 -1.68 5.96
C GLN A 54 -14.55 -2.69 6.78
N LEU A 55 -14.07 -2.26 7.93
CA LEU A 55 -13.12 -3.01 8.72
C LEU A 55 -13.84 -3.84 9.79
N GLU A 56 -13.58 -5.15 9.79
CA GLU A 56 -14.01 -6.09 10.83
C GLU A 56 -12.78 -6.63 11.57
N LYS A 57 -12.95 -6.93 12.87
CA LYS A 57 -11.85 -7.41 13.72
C LYS A 57 -11.46 -8.83 13.33
N THR A 58 -10.16 -9.10 13.26
CA THR A 58 -9.63 -10.44 12.95
C THR A 58 -9.76 -11.38 14.15
N SER A 59 -10.13 -12.64 13.91
CA SER A 59 -10.33 -13.66 14.97
C SER A 59 -9.81 -15.07 14.59
N VAL A 60 -8.91 -15.18 13.60
CA VAL A 60 -8.39 -16.45 13.05
C VAL A 60 -7.03 -16.90 13.61
N LEU A 61 -6.29 -16.04 14.31
CA LEU A 61 -4.97 -16.33 14.87
C LEU A 61 -5.08 -17.21 16.11
N SER A 62 -4.16 -18.17 16.20
CA SER A 62 -3.96 -19.02 17.39
C SER A 62 -3.28 -18.25 18.51
N GLU A 63 -3.46 -18.70 19.76
CA GLU A 63 -2.74 -18.11 20.89
C GLU A 63 -1.22 -18.29 20.73
N ASN A 64 -0.76 -19.47 20.31
CA ASN A 64 0.65 -19.69 19.94
C ASN A 64 0.86 -19.38 18.45
N PHE A 65 1.32 -18.17 18.14
CA PHE A 65 1.61 -17.72 16.78
C PHE A 65 3.13 -17.68 16.54
N ILE A 66 3.57 -18.19 15.38
CA ILE A 66 4.98 -18.19 14.99
C ILE A 66 5.15 -17.23 13.81
N LEU A 67 5.95 -16.17 14.01
CA LEU A 67 6.40 -15.29 12.94
C LEU A 67 7.80 -15.72 12.49
N THR A 68 7.96 -15.93 11.18
CA THR A 68 9.26 -16.18 10.56
C THR A 68 9.60 -15.00 9.65
N ASP A 69 10.67 -14.27 9.98
CA ASP A 69 11.19 -13.18 9.16
C ASP A 69 12.47 -13.65 8.45
N SER A 70 12.47 -13.56 7.11
CA SER A 70 13.61 -13.89 6.26
C SER A 70 14.18 -12.67 5.51
N SER A 71 13.71 -11.46 5.78
CA SER A 71 14.08 -10.23 5.05
C SER A 71 15.56 -9.87 5.22
N SER A 72 16.19 -10.28 6.31
CA SER A 72 17.58 -9.93 6.64
C SER A 72 18.62 -10.92 6.09
N GLY A 73 18.21 -11.90 5.26
CA GLY A 73 19.06 -13.00 4.82
C GLY A 73 19.34 -14.05 5.90
N LYS A 74 18.92 -13.80 7.15
CA LYS A 74 18.83 -14.80 8.23
C LYS A 74 17.37 -15.03 8.57
N SER A 75 17.01 -16.29 8.79
CA SER A 75 15.67 -16.65 9.27
C SER A 75 15.60 -16.43 10.78
N VAL A 76 14.76 -15.49 11.21
CA VAL A 76 14.48 -15.21 12.62
C VAL A 76 13.07 -15.71 12.92
N VAL A 77 12.97 -16.61 13.89
CA VAL A 77 11.69 -17.16 14.35
C VAL A 77 11.32 -16.52 15.68
N THR A 78 10.13 -15.92 15.75
CA THR A 78 9.60 -15.27 16.95
C THR A 78 8.25 -15.87 17.32
N GLN A 79 8.14 -16.39 18.55
CA GLN A 79 6.86 -16.80 19.11
C GLN A 79 6.15 -15.59 19.71
N MET A 80 4.88 -15.42 19.37
CA MET A 80 4.03 -14.31 19.82
C MET A 80 2.67 -14.83 20.26
N ASN A 81 1.97 -14.05 21.09
CA ASN A 81 0.58 -14.33 21.41
C ASN A 81 -0.33 -13.80 20.28
N GLY A 82 -0.92 -14.68 19.47
CA GLY A 82 -1.77 -14.25 18.37
C GLY A 82 -3.06 -13.57 18.83
N LYS A 83 -3.60 -13.92 20.01
CA LYS A 83 -4.78 -13.24 20.57
C LYS A 83 -4.50 -11.79 20.94
N VAL A 84 -3.25 -11.45 21.28
CA VAL A 84 -2.83 -10.05 21.48
C VAL A 84 -2.75 -9.31 20.14
N LEU A 85 -2.19 -9.95 19.10
CA LEU A 85 -2.10 -9.36 17.76
C LEU A 85 -3.48 -9.03 17.17
N GLU A 86 -4.47 -9.89 17.40
CA GLU A 86 -5.85 -9.69 16.92
C GLU A 86 -6.56 -8.49 17.53
N GLN A 87 -6.10 -7.97 18.68
CA GLN A 87 -6.78 -6.87 19.35
C GLN A 87 -6.79 -5.60 18.50
N THR A 88 -5.75 -5.41 17.68
CA THR A 88 -5.56 -4.23 16.82
C THR A 88 -5.59 -4.56 15.32
N LEU A 89 -5.78 -5.84 14.96
CA LEU A 89 -5.79 -6.28 13.57
C LEU A 89 -7.21 -6.33 13.01
N TYR A 90 -7.41 -5.69 11.86
CA TYR A 90 -8.68 -5.62 11.14
C TYR A 90 -8.48 -6.03 9.68
N HIS A 91 -9.53 -6.59 9.07
CA HIS A 91 -9.57 -6.92 7.64
C HIS A 91 -10.76 -6.22 6.97
N ASP A 92 -10.65 -5.96 5.66
CA ASP A 92 -11.77 -5.42 4.89
C ASP A 92 -12.80 -6.49 4.59
N LYS A 93 -14.02 -6.28 5.07
CA LYS A 93 -15.15 -7.19 4.94
C LYS A 93 -15.50 -7.51 3.48
N LYS A 94 -15.25 -6.57 2.57
CA LYS A 94 -15.58 -6.74 1.16
C LYS A 94 -14.63 -7.66 0.39
N ASN A 95 -13.47 -7.99 0.95
CA ASN A 95 -12.42 -8.74 0.25
C ASN A 95 -12.10 -10.09 0.92
N THR A 96 -13.11 -10.73 1.51
CA THR A 96 -13.05 -12.10 2.05
C THR A 96 -14.01 -12.97 1.26
#